data_AF-A0A662D282-F1
#
_entry.id   AF-A0A662D282-F1
#
_cell.length_a   1.000
_cell.length_b   1.000
_cell.length_c   1.000
_cell.angle_alpha   90.00
_cell.angle_beta   90.00
_cell.angle_gamma   90.00
#
_symmetry.space_group_name_H-M   'P 1'
#
loop_
_entity.id
_entity.type
_entity.pdbx_description
1 polymer ?
#
loop_
_entity_poly.entity_id
_entity_poly.type
_entity_poly.pdbx_seq_one_letter_code
_entity_poly.pdbx_strand_id
1 'polypeptide(L)'
;PGGGMINKKIGLKGVQIGGPSGGCLPESLLDTPIDYESITQTGAIMGSGGMIVMDERSCMVDIAKFFTSFTVAESCGKCVPCRVGLKRMLEVLEEITEGKGKEEYINFLQEMGTTIKDAALCGLGQTAPNPVLTTIRYFLDEYKAHIKEKKCPARVCIELLKFEVVEERCVRCGRCYKACPVGAIEWKKKEYPRIDKDKCIKCKSCINVCEFRAIQ
;
A
#
# COMPACT_ATOMS: atom_id res chain seq x y z
N PRO A 1 -9.38 7.20 23.45
CA PRO A 1 -8.03 6.59 23.56
C PRO A 1 -7.90 5.39 22.61
N GLY A 2 -6.89 5.41 21.72
CA GLY A 2 -6.70 4.37 20.70
C GLY A 2 -6.16 3.03 21.21
N GLY A 3 -5.81 2.93 22.50
CA GLY A 3 -5.33 1.70 23.14
C GLY A 3 -3.94 1.29 22.68
N GLY A 4 -3.84 0.69 21.50
CA GLY A 4 -2.60 0.22 20.89
C GLY A 4 -2.87 -0.73 19.73
N MET A 5 -1.81 -1.31 19.16
CA MET A 5 -1.93 -2.27 18.06
C MET A 5 -2.81 -3.47 18.44
N ILE A 6 -3.79 -3.79 17.59
CA ILE A 6 -4.70 -4.92 17.77
C ILE A 6 -3.93 -6.24 17.84
N ASN A 7 -2.91 -6.40 16.99
CA ASN A 7 -2.04 -7.57 16.99
C ASN A 7 -0.60 -7.20 17.37
N LYS A 8 -0.25 -7.42 18.64
CA LYS A 8 1.09 -7.13 19.18
C LYS A 8 2.23 -7.95 18.57
N LYS A 9 1.94 -9.01 17.81
CA LYS A 9 2.96 -9.83 17.13
C LYS A 9 3.37 -9.26 15.77
N ILE A 10 2.59 -8.33 15.22
CA ILE A 10 2.84 -7.72 13.93
C ILE A 10 3.39 -6.32 14.18
N GLY A 11 4.55 -6.03 13.62
CA GLY A 11 5.19 -4.72 13.73
C GLY A 11 4.30 -3.61 13.18
N LEU A 12 4.45 -2.41 13.75
CA LEU A 12 3.87 -1.22 13.18
C LEU A 12 4.67 -0.84 11.94
N LYS A 13 3.98 -0.55 10.83
CA LYS A 13 4.64 -0.03 9.63
C LYS A 13 4.69 1.48 9.64
N GLY A 14 3.59 2.10 10.03
CA GLY A 14 3.47 3.54 10.04
C GLY A 14 2.05 4.02 10.31
N VAL A 15 1.86 5.32 10.17
CA VAL A 15 0.59 6.00 10.40
C VAL A 15 0.32 6.95 9.25
N GLN A 16 -0.90 6.93 8.74
CA GLN A 16 -1.41 7.99 7.90
C GLN A 16 -2.05 9.04 8.81
N ILE A 17 -1.59 10.29 8.72
CA ILE A 17 -2.09 11.41 9.53
C ILE A 17 -2.59 12.55 8.66
N GLY A 18 -3.67 13.20 9.08
CA GLY A 18 -4.22 14.41 8.45
C GLY A 18 -5.45 14.19 7.58
N GLY A 19 -6.03 12.99 7.60
CA GLY A 19 -7.13 12.61 6.70
C GLY A 19 -6.67 12.31 5.27
N PRO A 20 -7.55 12.17 4.28
CA PRO A 20 -7.20 11.57 2.98
C PRO A 20 -6.10 12.26 2.18
N SER A 21 -5.89 13.57 2.33
CA SER A 21 -4.80 14.34 1.70
C SER A 21 -3.61 14.61 2.64
N GLY A 22 -3.57 13.87 3.75
CA GLY A 22 -2.47 13.88 4.71
C GLY A 22 -1.23 13.15 4.21
N GLY A 23 -0.38 12.66 5.11
CA GLY A 23 0.83 11.93 4.75
C GLY A 23 0.99 10.64 5.53
N CYS A 24 1.82 9.73 5.01
CA CYS A 24 2.17 8.47 5.65
C CYS A 24 3.54 8.57 6.30
N LEU A 25 3.60 8.39 7.62
CA LEU A 25 4.81 8.46 8.42
C LEU A 25 5.25 7.07 8.85
N PRO A 26 6.54 6.71 8.74
CA PRO A 26 7.05 5.42 9.19
C PRO A 26 7.11 5.34 10.71
N GLU A 27 7.26 4.12 11.22
CA GLU A 27 7.46 3.84 12.65
C GLU A 27 8.61 4.68 13.25
N SER A 28 9.67 4.95 12.49
CA SER A 28 10.82 5.74 12.93
C SER A 28 10.50 7.21 13.27
N LEU A 29 9.31 7.71 12.91
CA LEU A 29 8.86 9.07 13.19
C LEU A 29 7.68 9.10 14.18
N LEU A 30 7.40 8.03 14.91
CA LEU A 30 6.28 7.97 15.85
C LEU A 30 6.33 9.00 16.98
N ASP A 31 7.54 9.33 17.44
CA ASP A 31 7.73 10.30 18.52
C ASP A 31 7.62 11.75 18.04
N THR A 32 7.26 11.98 16.77
CA THR A 32 7.03 13.33 16.24
C THR A 32 5.87 13.99 17.01
N PRO A 33 6.09 15.18 17.61
CA PRO A 33 5.03 15.90 18.29
C PRO A 33 3.84 16.18 17.37
N ILE A 34 2.62 16.02 17.90
CA ILE A 34 1.38 16.30 17.18
C ILE A 34 1.09 17.80 17.26
N ASP A 35 1.81 18.57 16.47
CA ASP A 35 1.58 20.00 16.24
C ASP A 35 1.74 20.33 14.75
N TYR A 36 1.30 21.52 14.34
CA TYR A 36 1.28 21.91 12.93
C TYR A 36 2.68 21.95 12.31
N GLU A 37 3.68 22.42 13.05
CA GLU A 37 5.03 22.64 12.52
C GLU A 37 5.78 21.32 12.37
N SER A 38 5.82 20.53 13.44
CA SER A 38 6.46 19.22 13.50
C SER A 38 5.91 18.27 12.43
N ILE A 39 4.59 18.23 12.24
CA ILE A 39 3.97 17.38 11.21
C ILE A 39 4.29 17.89 9.80
N THR A 40 4.29 19.21 9.57
CA THR A 40 4.59 19.77 8.24
C THR A 40 6.00 19.42 7.78
N GLN A 41 6.99 19.37 8.70
CA GLN A 41 8.38 19.01 8.39
C GLN A 41 8.53 17.56 7.87
N THR A 42 7.61 16.68 8.24
CA THR A 42 7.58 15.30 7.73
C THR A 42 7.05 15.21 6.28
N GLY A 43 6.43 16.27 5.77
CA GLY A 43 5.75 16.29 4.48
C GLY A 43 4.27 15.86 4.54
N ALA A 44 3.78 15.45 5.72
CA ALA A 44 2.37 15.32 6.01
C ALA A 44 1.74 16.68 6.39
N ILE A 45 0.45 16.69 6.70
CA ILE A 45 -0.25 17.86 7.25
C ILE A 45 -1.11 17.42 8.42
N MET A 46 -1.37 18.32 9.38
CA MET A 46 -2.25 18.03 10.52
C MET A 46 -3.70 17.75 10.08
N GLY A 47 -4.17 18.45 9.04
CA GLY A 47 -5.51 18.27 8.46
C GLY A 47 -6.62 18.27 9.51
N SER A 48 -7.49 17.25 9.46
CA SER A 48 -8.57 17.04 10.43
C SER A 48 -8.15 16.32 11.72
N GLY A 49 -6.87 15.98 11.88
CA GLY A 49 -6.37 15.15 12.98
C GLY A 49 -6.73 13.66 12.88
N GLY A 50 -7.32 13.22 11.75
CA GLY A 50 -7.60 11.82 11.51
C GLY A 50 -6.32 10.99 11.34
N MET A 51 -6.28 9.82 11.98
CA MET A 51 -5.13 8.91 11.95
C MET A 51 -5.56 7.49 11.56
N ILE A 52 -4.85 6.88 10.62
CA ILE A 52 -4.97 5.46 10.28
C ILE A 52 -3.66 4.76 10.60
N VAL A 53 -3.73 3.82 11.54
CA VAL A 53 -2.58 3.02 11.99
C VAL A 53 -2.43 1.80 11.10
N MET A 54 -1.23 1.58 10.56
CA MET A 54 -0.93 0.52 9.58
C MET A 54 0.12 -0.44 10.13
N ASP A 55 -0.15 -1.73 10.04
CA ASP A 55 0.81 -2.79 10.38
C ASP A 55 1.58 -3.30 9.15
N GLU A 56 2.54 -4.21 9.37
CA GLU A 56 3.40 -4.81 8.34
C GLU A 56 2.68 -5.54 7.18
N ARG A 57 1.36 -5.74 7.27
CA ARG A 57 0.53 -6.33 6.21
C ARG A 57 -0.10 -5.29 5.30
N SER A 58 0.06 -4.00 5.60
CA SER A 58 -0.41 -2.90 4.78
C SER A 58 0.58 -2.65 3.64
N CYS A 59 0.11 -2.47 2.41
CA CYS A 59 0.97 -2.09 1.29
C CYS A 59 0.96 -0.57 1.12
N MET A 60 2.12 0.08 1.20
CA MET A 60 2.18 1.54 1.14
C MET A 60 1.86 2.10 -0.24
N VAL A 61 2.15 1.36 -1.30
CA VAL A 61 1.75 1.71 -2.68
C VAL A 61 0.23 1.64 -2.84
N ASP A 62 -0.42 0.61 -2.29
CA ASP A 62 -1.88 0.46 -2.35
C ASP A 62 -2.59 1.50 -1.48
N ILE A 63 -2.02 1.85 -0.32
CA ILE A 63 -2.49 2.96 0.53
C ILE A 63 -2.42 4.29 -0.22
N ALA A 64 -1.29 4.59 -0.88
CA ALA A 64 -1.15 5.79 -1.70
C ALA A 64 -2.18 5.83 -2.83
N LYS A 65 -2.39 4.69 -3.51
CA LYS A 65 -3.43 4.55 -4.55
C LYS A 65 -4.83 4.81 -4.00
N PHE A 66 -5.18 4.21 -2.86
CA PHE A 66 -6.49 4.39 -2.21
C PHE A 66 -6.77 5.86 -1.92
N PHE A 67 -5.85 6.57 -1.27
CA PHE A 67 -6.03 7.99 -0.96
C PHE A 67 -5.99 8.89 -2.19
N THR A 68 -5.20 8.54 -3.20
CA THR A 68 -5.22 9.26 -4.48
C THR A 68 -6.57 9.06 -5.18
N SER A 69 -7.13 7.86 -5.17
CA SER A 69 -8.46 7.60 -5.76
C SER A 69 -9.57 8.41 -5.08
N PHE A 70 -9.49 8.54 -3.75
CA PHE A 70 -10.40 9.38 -2.99
C PHE A 70 -10.26 10.86 -3.37
N THR A 71 -9.04 11.39 -3.40
CA THR A 71 -8.82 12.81 -3.72
C THR A 71 -9.13 13.15 -5.18
N VAL A 72 -8.99 12.20 -6.10
CA VAL A 72 -9.49 12.32 -7.49
C VAL A 72 -11.01 12.42 -7.50
N ALA A 73 -11.72 11.58 -6.74
CA ALA A 73 -13.18 11.61 -6.67
C ALA A 73 -13.72 12.90 -6.02
N GLU A 74 -13.04 13.42 -5.01
CA GLU A 74 -13.42 14.66 -4.30
C GLU A 74 -12.93 15.94 -5.01
N SER A 75 -12.23 15.82 -6.14
CA SER A 75 -11.76 16.99 -6.89
C SER A 75 -12.92 17.75 -7.52
N CYS A 76 -13.01 19.05 -7.26
CA CYS A 76 -13.99 19.92 -7.93
C CYS A 76 -13.68 20.15 -9.43
N GLY A 77 -12.52 19.71 -9.91
CA GLY A 77 -12.15 19.76 -11.33
C GLY A 77 -11.77 21.14 -11.88
N LYS A 78 -11.70 22.19 -11.04
CA LYS A 78 -11.49 23.58 -11.49
C LYS A 78 -10.09 23.85 -12.06
N CYS A 79 -9.04 23.39 -11.39
CA CYS A 79 -7.65 23.60 -11.84
C CYS A 79 -7.13 22.37 -12.58
N VAL A 80 -6.53 22.60 -13.75
CA VAL A 80 -5.92 21.56 -14.60
C VAL A 80 -4.89 20.70 -13.85
N PRO A 81 -3.92 21.26 -13.08
CA PRO A 81 -2.95 20.44 -12.37
C PRO A 81 -3.62 19.43 -11.44
N CYS A 82 -4.60 19.86 -10.62
CA CYS A 82 -5.35 18.95 -9.75
C CYS A 82 -6.18 17.94 -10.54
N ARG A 83 -7.05 18.38 -11.47
CA ARG A 83 -8.00 17.52 -12.19
C ARG A 83 -7.30 16.46 -13.03
N VAL A 84 -6.27 16.85 -13.78
CA VAL A 84 -5.59 15.97 -14.73
C VAL A 84 -4.40 15.30 -14.07
N GLY A 85 -3.60 16.04 -13.29
CA GLY A 85 -2.41 15.51 -12.66
C GLY A 85 -2.71 14.40 -11.65
N LEU A 86 -3.70 14.58 -10.75
CA LEU A 86 -4.05 13.53 -9.79
C LEU A 86 -4.57 12.28 -10.49
N LYS A 87 -5.34 12.44 -11.57
CA LYS A 87 -5.81 11.30 -12.37
C LYS A 87 -4.63 10.54 -13.01
N ARG A 88 -3.65 11.25 -13.56
CA ARG A 88 -2.43 10.65 -14.10
C ARG A 88 -1.60 9.93 -13.02
N MET A 89 -1.51 10.50 -11.81
CA MET A 89 -0.85 9.83 -10.69
C MET A 89 -1.58 8.53 -10.29
N LEU A 90 -2.92 8.56 -10.24
CA LEU A 90 -3.73 7.39 -9.93
C LEU A 90 -3.52 6.27 -10.94
N GLU A 91 -3.59 6.57 -12.24
CA GLU A 91 -3.36 5.61 -13.33
C GLU A 91 -1.96 4.95 -13.21
N VAL A 92 -0.94 5.73 -12.86
CA VAL A 92 0.41 5.20 -12.63
C VAL A 92 0.47 4.29 -11.40
N LEU A 93 -0.19 4.67 -10.30
CA LEU A 93 -0.26 3.82 -9.11
C LEU A 93 -1.02 2.52 -9.37
N GLU A 94 -2.11 2.57 -10.15
CA GLU A 94 -2.83 1.39 -10.63
C GLU A 94 -1.89 0.46 -11.40
N GLU A 95 -1.18 0.97 -12.40
CA GLU A 95 -0.20 0.20 -13.17
C GLU A 95 0.90 -0.41 -12.29
N ILE A 96 1.42 0.30 -11.29
CA ILE A 96 2.40 -0.24 -10.35
C ILE A 96 1.79 -1.41 -9.56
N THR A 97 0.57 -1.27 -9.04
CA THR A 97 -0.10 -2.33 -8.27
C THR A 97 -0.57 -3.51 -9.13
N GLU A 98 -0.72 -3.32 -10.44
CA GLU A 98 -1.03 -4.36 -11.43
C GLU A 98 0.22 -5.06 -12.00
N GLY A 99 1.42 -4.69 -11.56
CA GLY A 99 2.67 -5.25 -12.08
C GLY A 99 3.14 -4.68 -13.41
N LYS A 100 2.47 -3.64 -13.93
CA LYS A 100 2.85 -2.90 -15.14
C LYS A 100 3.77 -1.70 -14.85
N GLY A 101 4.17 -1.52 -13.59
CA GLY A 101 5.04 -0.41 -13.17
C GLY A 101 6.37 -0.34 -13.93
N LYS A 102 6.81 0.88 -14.22
CA LYS A 102 8.07 1.21 -14.92
C LYS A 102 9.01 1.99 -14.00
N GLU A 103 10.32 1.93 -14.25
CA GLU A 103 11.32 2.61 -13.40
C GLU A 103 11.13 4.14 -13.39
N GLU A 104 10.71 4.72 -14.51
CA GLU A 104 10.43 6.15 -14.66
C GLU A 104 9.24 6.65 -13.82
N TYR A 105 8.36 5.75 -13.37
CA TYR A 105 7.13 6.13 -12.68
C TYR A 105 7.37 6.75 -11.31
N ILE A 106 8.46 6.40 -10.62
CA ILE A 106 8.79 7.04 -9.34
C ILE A 106 9.09 8.52 -9.56
N ASN A 107 9.94 8.84 -10.53
CA ASN A 107 10.29 10.23 -10.85
C ASN A 107 9.05 10.98 -11.35
N PHE A 108 8.26 10.37 -12.23
CA PHE A 108 7.00 10.95 -12.70
C PHE A 108 6.05 11.31 -11.54
N LEU A 109 5.85 10.41 -10.58
CA LEU A 109 4.98 10.66 -9.43
C LEU A 109 5.51 11.80 -8.54
N GLN A 110 6.83 11.90 -8.36
CA GLN A 110 7.45 12.99 -7.58
C GLN A 110 7.31 14.34 -8.28
N GLU A 111 7.63 14.41 -9.57
CA GLU A 111 7.53 15.64 -10.37
C GLU A 111 6.08 16.11 -10.50
N MET A 112 5.16 15.19 -10.82
CA MET A 112 3.74 15.48 -10.94
C MET A 112 3.17 15.92 -9.59
N GLY A 113 3.49 15.21 -8.51
CA GLY A 113 3.01 15.56 -7.17
C GLY A 113 3.49 16.95 -6.70
N THR A 114 4.75 17.29 -6.98
CA THR A 114 5.30 18.62 -6.67
C THR A 114 4.62 19.70 -7.53
N THR A 115 4.46 19.45 -8.83
CA THR A 115 3.78 20.38 -9.75
C THR A 115 2.34 20.66 -9.32
N ILE A 116 1.60 19.64 -8.91
CA ILE A 116 0.23 19.80 -8.42
C ILE A 116 0.22 20.63 -7.13
N LYS A 117 1.14 20.34 -6.21
CA LYS A 117 1.26 21.04 -4.94
C LYS A 117 1.49 22.54 -5.12
N ASP A 118 2.32 22.92 -6.09
CA ASP A 118 2.66 24.32 -6.34
C ASP A 118 1.61 25.07 -7.17
N ALA A 119 0.94 24.37 -8.11
CA ALA A 119 0.05 25.02 -9.09
C ALA A 119 -1.45 24.89 -8.75
N ALA A 120 -1.84 24.09 -7.75
CA ALA A 120 -3.25 23.93 -7.38
C ALA A 120 -3.82 25.19 -6.68
N LEU A 121 -5.07 25.51 -7.01
CA LEU A 121 -5.75 26.72 -6.53
C LEU A 121 -6.26 26.63 -5.08
N CYS A 122 -6.40 25.44 -4.51
CA CYS A 122 -6.98 25.24 -3.19
C CYS A 122 -6.20 24.21 -2.36
N GLY A 123 -6.40 24.24 -1.04
CA GLY A 123 -5.69 23.37 -0.10
C GLY A 123 -5.86 21.87 -0.36
N LEU A 124 -7.02 21.42 -0.87
CA LEU A 124 -7.19 20.02 -1.28
C LEU A 124 -6.21 19.65 -2.39
N GLY A 125 -6.17 20.43 -3.47
CA GLY A 125 -5.26 20.16 -4.59
C GLY A 125 -3.80 20.25 -4.16
N GLN A 126 -3.45 21.19 -3.29
CA GLN A 126 -2.08 21.36 -2.80
C GLN A 126 -1.61 20.18 -1.93
N THR A 127 -2.54 19.51 -1.24
CA THR A 127 -2.22 18.45 -0.27
C THR A 127 -2.52 17.05 -0.79
N ALA A 128 -3.38 16.91 -1.81
CA ALA A 128 -3.74 15.62 -2.41
C ALA A 128 -2.56 14.74 -2.84
N PRO A 129 -1.41 15.27 -3.30
CA PRO A 129 -0.24 14.45 -3.61
C PRO A 129 0.53 13.92 -2.39
N ASN A 130 0.28 14.43 -1.18
CA ASN A 130 1.07 14.12 0.01
C ASN A 130 1.14 12.60 0.34
N PRO A 131 0.06 11.80 0.23
CA PRO A 131 0.15 10.35 0.47
C PRO A 131 1.16 9.68 -0.48
N VAL A 132 1.22 10.11 -1.74
CA VAL A 132 2.17 9.58 -2.73
C VAL A 132 3.59 10.04 -2.41
N LEU A 133 3.78 11.35 -2.21
CA LEU A 133 5.10 11.92 -1.95
C LEU A 133 5.74 11.36 -0.67
N THR A 134 4.96 11.24 0.41
CA THR A 134 5.45 10.69 1.68
C THR A 134 5.70 9.19 1.60
N THR A 135 4.86 8.42 0.91
CA THR A 135 5.12 6.98 0.73
C THR A 135 6.33 6.71 -0.15
N ILE A 136 6.58 7.52 -1.19
CA ILE A 136 7.83 7.45 -1.96
C ILE A 136 9.02 7.81 -1.07
N ARG A 137 8.91 8.85 -0.24
CA ARG A 137 9.99 9.31 0.65
C ARG A 137 10.40 8.25 1.67
N TYR A 138 9.43 7.60 2.31
CA TYR A 138 9.68 6.74 3.47
C TYR A 138 9.61 5.25 3.18
N PHE A 139 8.96 4.84 2.10
CA PHE A 139 8.72 3.44 1.75
C PHE A 139 9.11 3.15 0.28
N LEU A 140 10.17 3.82 -0.19
CA LEU A 140 10.68 3.68 -1.56
C LEU A 140 10.93 2.22 -1.96
N ASP A 141 11.38 1.40 -1.01
CA ASP A 141 11.68 -0.01 -1.26
C ASP A 141 10.43 -0.82 -1.62
N GLU A 142 9.24 -0.46 -1.13
CA GLU A 142 8.00 -1.07 -1.58
C GLU A 142 7.70 -0.74 -3.04
N TYR A 143 7.91 0.51 -3.47
CA TYR A 143 7.76 0.89 -4.88
C TYR A 143 8.75 0.13 -5.77
N LYS A 144 10.02 0.00 -5.34
CA LYS A 144 11.03 -0.79 -6.06
C LYS A 144 10.65 -2.27 -6.15
N ALA A 145 10.13 -2.86 -5.08
CA ALA A 145 9.66 -4.26 -5.10
C ALA A 145 8.50 -4.46 -6.08
N HIS A 146 7.56 -3.52 -6.16
CA HIS A 146 6.45 -3.57 -7.12
C HIS A 146 6.94 -3.42 -8.56
N ILE A 147 7.86 -2.49 -8.81
CA ILE A 147 8.33 -2.14 -10.15
C ILE A 147 9.33 -3.16 -10.69
N LYS A 148 10.38 -3.46 -9.92
CA LYS A 148 11.52 -4.29 -10.36
C LYS A 148 11.30 -5.77 -10.11
N GLU A 149 10.86 -6.13 -8.91
CA GLU A 149 10.69 -7.54 -8.53
C GLU A 149 9.33 -8.11 -8.94
N LYS A 150 8.38 -7.24 -9.33
CA LYS A 150 6.98 -7.59 -9.60
C LYS A 150 6.37 -8.38 -8.45
N LYS A 151 6.61 -7.90 -7.22
CA LYS A 151 6.12 -8.50 -5.98
C LYS A 151 5.55 -7.43 -5.05
N CYS A 152 4.51 -7.78 -4.31
CA CYS A 152 3.98 -6.98 -3.22
C CYS A 152 4.45 -7.57 -1.88
N PRO A 153 5.40 -6.95 -1.14
CA PRO A 153 5.89 -7.47 0.14
C PRO A 153 4.75 -7.72 1.15
N ALA A 154 3.78 -6.80 1.18
CA ALA A 154 2.60 -6.86 2.03
C ALA A 154 1.51 -7.85 1.56
N ARG A 155 1.57 -8.31 0.30
CA ARG A 155 0.63 -9.26 -0.33
C ARG A 155 -0.81 -8.77 -0.45
N VAL A 156 -0.95 -7.46 -0.62
CA VAL A 156 -2.24 -6.81 -0.82
C VAL A 156 -2.63 -6.86 -2.31
N CYS A 157 -1.71 -6.47 -3.18
CA CYS A 157 -1.89 -6.37 -4.63
C CYS A 157 -1.95 -7.75 -5.29
N ILE A 158 -3.13 -8.17 -5.74
CA ILE A 158 -3.41 -9.52 -6.24
C ILE A 158 -2.60 -9.88 -7.48
N GLU A 159 -2.45 -8.94 -8.42
CA GLU A 159 -1.73 -9.19 -9.68
C GLU A 159 -0.21 -9.36 -9.50
N LEU A 160 0.32 -9.01 -8.33
CA LEU A 160 1.72 -9.21 -7.96
C LEU A 160 1.95 -10.52 -7.18
N LEU A 161 0.91 -11.35 -7.03
CA LEU A 161 0.98 -12.62 -6.32
C LEU A 161 1.04 -13.78 -7.30
N LYS A 162 1.98 -14.70 -7.06
CA LYS A 162 2.20 -15.88 -7.92
C LYS A 162 1.34 -17.09 -7.52
N PHE A 163 0.77 -17.05 -6.32
CA PHE A 163 0.08 -18.16 -5.66
C PHE A 163 0.94 -19.43 -5.65
N GLU A 164 2.17 -19.29 -5.15
CA GLU A 164 3.17 -20.36 -5.02
C GLU A 164 3.57 -20.55 -3.56
N VAL A 165 3.83 -21.79 -3.16
CA VAL A 165 4.34 -22.11 -1.82
C VAL A 165 5.86 -21.97 -1.81
N VAL A 166 6.36 -21.16 -0.89
CA VAL A 166 7.78 -20.99 -0.58
C VAL A 166 8.15 -22.03 0.48
N GLU A 167 8.79 -23.10 0.04
CA GLU A 167 9.08 -24.29 0.84
C GLU A 167 9.94 -24.00 2.07
N GLU A 168 10.84 -23.01 1.98
CA GLU A 168 11.74 -22.59 3.05
C GLU A 168 10.98 -22.00 4.26
N ARG A 169 9.78 -21.46 4.02
CA ARG A 169 8.91 -20.88 5.06
C ARG A 169 7.76 -21.79 5.46
N CYS A 170 7.45 -22.81 4.65
CA CYS A 170 6.25 -23.61 4.83
C CYS A 170 6.48 -24.74 5.85
N VAL A 171 5.74 -24.70 6.96
CA VAL A 171 5.76 -25.78 7.97
C VAL A 171 4.83 -26.95 7.64
N ARG A 172 4.28 -27.01 6.42
CA ARG A 172 3.47 -28.14 5.93
C ARG A 172 2.23 -28.44 6.79
N CYS A 173 1.57 -27.40 7.30
CA CYS A 173 0.43 -27.55 8.22
C CYS A 173 -0.94 -27.78 7.53
N GLY A 174 -1.04 -27.57 6.21
CA GLY A 174 -2.28 -27.77 5.45
C GLY A 174 -3.40 -26.77 5.71
N ARG A 175 -3.17 -25.66 6.44
CA ARG A 175 -4.22 -24.64 6.69
C ARG A 175 -4.70 -23.98 5.40
N CYS A 176 -3.78 -23.71 4.47
CA CYS A 176 -4.11 -23.14 3.16
C CYS A 176 -5.05 -24.06 2.36
N TYR A 177 -4.81 -25.37 2.38
CA TYR A 177 -5.66 -26.38 1.77
C TYR A 177 -7.10 -26.28 2.28
N LYS A 178 -7.28 -26.29 3.61
CA LYS A 178 -8.62 -26.20 4.23
C LYS A 178 -9.32 -24.87 3.97
N ALA A 179 -8.57 -23.79 3.79
CA ALA A 179 -9.12 -22.46 3.54
C ALA A 179 -9.46 -22.20 2.07
N CYS A 180 -9.11 -23.10 1.15
CA CYS A 180 -9.37 -22.90 -0.27
C CYS A 180 -10.85 -23.18 -0.60
N PRO A 181 -11.64 -22.16 -1.00
CA PRO A 181 -13.08 -22.35 -1.25
C PRO A 181 -13.38 -23.16 -2.52
N VAL A 182 -12.42 -23.25 -3.44
CA VAL A 182 -12.56 -23.89 -4.75
C VAL A 182 -11.74 -25.17 -4.88
N GLY A 183 -11.12 -25.65 -3.79
CA GLY A 183 -10.30 -26.87 -3.82
C GLY A 183 -9.07 -26.80 -4.74
N ALA A 184 -8.56 -25.60 -5.03
CA ALA A 184 -7.40 -25.39 -5.90
C ALA A 184 -6.05 -25.71 -5.23
N ILE A 185 -6.04 -26.31 -4.05
CA ILE A 185 -4.80 -26.66 -3.34
C ILE A 185 -4.79 -28.15 -3.12
N GLU A 186 -3.70 -28.81 -3.47
CA GLU A 186 -3.44 -30.20 -3.17
C GLU A 186 -2.48 -30.30 -1.99
N TRP A 187 -2.78 -31.13 -1.01
CA TRP A 187 -1.92 -31.30 0.15
C TRP A 187 -2.09 -32.69 0.79
N LYS A 188 -0.96 -33.31 1.16
CA LYS A 188 -0.90 -34.53 1.98
C LYS A 188 -0.10 -34.25 3.25
N LYS A 189 -0.36 -35.05 4.30
CA LYS A 189 0.29 -34.88 5.60
C LYS A 189 1.82 -34.96 5.45
N LYS A 190 2.53 -33.96 5.98
CA LYS A 190 3.99 -33.76 5.91
C LYS A 190 4.56 -33.41 4.52
N GLU A 191 3.72 -33.17 3.51
CA GLU A 191 4.14 -32.68 2.20
C GLU A 191 3.90 -31.17 2.05
N TYR A 192 4.56 -30.55 1.06
CA TYR A 192 4.32 -29.16 0.70
C TYR A 192 3.00 -29.02 -0.09
N PRO A 193 2.12 -28.08 0.28
CA PRO A 193 0.93 -27.80 -0.52
C PRO A 193 1.31 -27.35 -1.92
N ARG A 194 0.56 -27.77 -2.94
CA ARG A 194 0.69 -27.29 -4.31
C ARG A 194 -0.59 -26.59 -4.72
N ILE A 195 -0.47 -25.44 -5.37
CA ILE A 195 -1.62 -24.65 -5.81
C ILE A 195 -1.80 -24.87 -7.31
N ASP A 196 -2.97 -25.38 -7.67
CA ASP A 196 -3.46 -25.50 -9.03
C ASP A 196 -3.90 -24.11 -9.52
N LYS A 197 -3.11 -23.51 -10.41
CA LYS A 197 -3.33 -22.15 -10.90
C LYS A 197 -4.56 -22.05 -11.81
N ASP A 198 -4.95 -23.14 -12.47
CA ASP A 198 -6.11 -23.15 -13.38
C ASP A 198 -7.43 -23.16 -12.59
N LYS A 199 -7.43 -23.74 -11.39
CA LYS A 199 -8.58 -23.69 -10.46
C LYS A 199 -8.56 -22.48 -9.53
N CYS A 200 -7.42 -21.80 -9.38
CA CYS A 200 -7.27 -20.73 -8.41
C CYS A 200 -8.01 -19.45 -8.84
N ILE A 201 -9.05 -19.08 -8.10
CA ILE A 201 -9.80 -17.82 -8.29
C ILE A 201 -9.13 -16.59 -7.64
N LYS A 202 -7.85 -16.69 -7.25
CA LYS A 202 -7.06 -15.61 -6.60
C LYS A 202 -7.72 -14.94 -5.38
N CYS A 203 -8.60 -15.64 -4.64
CA CYS A 203 -9.35 -15.08 -3.49
C CYS A 203 -8.52 -14.71 -2.24
N LYS A 204 -7.22 -15.01 -2.23
CA LYS A 204 -6.26 -14.78 -1.13
C LYS A 204 -6.54 -15.52 0.20
N SER A 205 -7.58 -16.34 0.32
CA SER A 205 -7.87 -17.10 1.55
C SER A 205 -6.66 -17.89 2.07
N CYS A 206 -5.93 -18.56 1.17
CA CYS A 206 -4.73 -19.32 1.53
C CYS A 206 -3.60 -18.45 2.10
N ILE A 207 -3.43 -17.23 1.57
CA ILE A 207 -2.41 -16.27 2.00
C ILE A 207 -2.77 -15.72 3.38
N ASN A 208 -4.04 -15.37 3.59
CA ASN A 208 -4.52 -14.78 4.83
C ASN A 208 -4.42 -15.73 6.03
N VAL A 209 -4.61 -17.03 5.83
CA VAL A 209 -4.49 -18.04 6.90
C VAL A 209 -3.04 -18.51 7.16
N CYS A 210 -2.08 -18.09 6.34
CA CYS A 210 -0.69 -18.54 6.43
C CYS A 210 0.13 -17.66 7.38
N GLU A 211 0.21 -18.05 8.65
CA GLU A 211 0.99 -17.34 9.68
C GLU A 211 2.49 -17.25 9.36
N PHE A 212 3.02 -18.22 8.62
CA PHE A 212 4.43 -18.26 8.21
C PHE A 212 4.71 -17.44 6.96
N ARG A 213 3.67 -16.80 6.39
CA ARG A 213 3.78 -16.04 5.16
C ARG A 213 4.48 -16.87 4.07
N ALA A 214 4.12 -18.14 3.94
CA ALA A 214 4.76 -19.08 3.02
C ALA A 214 4.11 -19.13 1.62
N ILE A 215 3.07 -18.34 1.34
CA ILE A 215 2.44 -18.27 0.01
C ILE A 215 2.66 -16.89 -0.58
N GLN A 216 3.21 -16.81 -1.79
CA GLN A 216 3.53 -15.58 -2.50
C GLN A 216 2.90 -15.54 -3.88
#